data_AF-A0A6L7X162-F1
#
_entry.id   AF-A0A6L7X162-F1
#
_cell.length_a   1.000
_cell.length_b   1.000
_cell.length_c   1.000
_cell.angle_alpha   90.00
_cell.angle_beta   90.00
_cell.angle_gamma   90.00
#
_symmetry.space_group_name_H-M   'P 1'
#
loop_
_entity.id
_entity.type
_entity.pdbx_description
1 polymer ?
#
loop_
_entity_poly.entity_id
_entity_poly.type
_entity_poly.pdbx_seq_one_letter_code
_entity_poly.pdbx_strand_id
1 'polypeptide(L)'
;MKRLVLAIVGVVALLGITAASALAEWPTTCVELNDLLEAGRGNDHNIGIYQRVHGDNAEAACRADHGSDGFVFGGRRFMTPSRDDPAAYTQAFVERAIDRYNNEGLQATLDYYNSPESIDGSWYIFIQDESTAIVAHAARPERLGLTSDDQVDIRGFHYGAEFATVPEGEGRWVSYWFVNPTTGEPEQKHSWIVRHDGRLFGSGWYEAASSRDNPAAYTQAFVERAIDRYNNEGLQATLDYYNSPESIDGQWYVFIADSDILLANAAVPSIVGTANLDTRGADGYPIGQHLVAVATEQGAWADYYWVNPESGETQTKHSWIVVHDDLYFGSGWYEPGPSKDQPDTYTRAFVQRGITLYDDVGLDAVLDYYNTEQSLDGAWYLFVFDENDVLRTHAATPSLVGLPARDVTGPDLFPTGLQVVADATPDGAWTSYSWVNPATGETQTKHSWVVRRDGLVFGSGWYEPGPSKTDPAGYAQALVQRAVHLHASLGTEETLAYYNTPESADGPWYVFVLEDRADVLYSIANANRPDIVGKTRERIDATGFNYGEAFAAVTEESGGAWVSYLFTHPQTRQDARKHSWVVRVGDLIFGVGWYEGI
;
A
#
# COMPACT_ATOMS: atom_id res chain seq x y z
N MET A 1 60.58 7.39 41.99
CA MET A 1 60.38 6.05 41.37
C MET A 1 61.33 4.94 41.85
N LYS A 2 62.62 5.14 42.16
CA LYS A 2 63.50 4.03 42.62
C LYS A 2 63.49 3.67 44.12
N ARG A 3 62.75 4.39 44.97
CA ARG A 3 62.73 4.15 46.44
C ARG A 3 61.45 3.56 47.02
N LEU A 4 60.36 3.47 46.24
CA LEU A 4 59.13 2.80 46.66
C LEU A 4 59.10 1.31 46.26
N VAL A 5 59.86 0.93 45.23
CA VAL A 5 59.93 -0.44 44.68
C VAL A 5 60.67 -1.41 45.61
N LEU A 6 61.58 -0.93 46.48
CA LEU A 6 62.31 -1.81 47.41
C LEU A 6 61.50 -2.25 48.65
N ALA A 7 60.41 -1.58 49.00
CA ALA A 7 59.67 -1.89 50.21
C ALA A 7 58.67 -3.06 50.06
N ILE A 8 58.30 -3.43 48.83
CA ILE A 8 57.29 -4.48 48.56
C ILE A 8 57.95 -5.80 48.15
N VAL A 9 59.17 -5.77 47.59
CA VAL A 9 59.94 -6.99 47.25
C VAL A 9 60.31 -7.80 48.51
N GLY A 10 60.39 -7.16 49.68
CA GLY A 10 60.67 -7.84 50.96
C GLY A 10 59.56 -8.77 51.47
N VAL A 11 58.32 -8.62 50.99
CA VAL A 11 57.18 -9.47 51.42
C VAL A 11 57.02 -10.72 50.53
N VAL A 12 57.54 -10.68 49.30
CA VAL A 12 57.40 -11.76 48.32
C VAL A 12 58.35 -12.96 48.58
N ALA A 13 59.40 -12.76 49.38
CA ALA A 13 60.32 -13.84 49.76
C ALA A 13 59.75 -14.83 50.80
N LEU A 14 58.60 -14.54 51.44
CA LEU A 14 58.01 -15.39 52.49
C LEU A 14 56.92 -16.35 52.00
N LEU A 15 56.52 -16.32 50.73
CA LEU A 15 55.37 -17.10 50.24
C LEU A 15 55.68 -18.13 49.13
N GLY A 16 56.94 -18.34 48.74
CA GLY A 16 57.32 -19.52 47.95
C GLY A 16 56.62 -19.68 46.60
N ILE A 17 56.20 -18.59 45.96
CA ILE A 17 55.61 -18.62 44.62
C ILE A 17 56.72 -18.37 43.58
N THR A 18 56.94 -19.34 42.71
CA THR A 18 57.88 -19.28 41.60
C THR A 18 57.51 -18.17 40.62
N ALA A 19 58.39 -17.19 40.47
CA ALA A 19 58.26 -16.07 39.55
C ALA A 19 58.55 -16.50 38.11
N ALA A 20 57.49 -16.74 37.34
CA ALA A 20 57.52 -16.73 35.88
C ALA A 20 56.11 -16.46 35.31
N SER A 21 55.57 -15.26 35.56
CA SER A 21 54.48 -14.59 34.79
C SER A 21 53.78 -13.50 35.62
N ALA A 22 54.47 -12.41 36.01
CA ALA A 22 53.80 -11.19 36.48
C ALA A 22 54.80 -10.02 36.59
N LEU A 23 55.43 -9.65 35.47
CA LEU A 23 55.78 -8.25 35.26
C LEU A 23 54.79 -7.74 34.22
N ALA A 24 53.53 -7.60 34.63
CA ALA A 24 52.63 -6.69 33.96
C ALA A 24 52.91 -5.33 34.59
N GLU A 25 53.48 -4.43 33.80
CA GLU A 25 53.58 -3.02 34.15
C GLU A 25 52.16 -2.52 34.47
N TRP A 26 52.01 -1.86 35.61
CA TRP A 26 50.71 -1.36 36.06
C TRP A 26 50.31 -0.23 35.11
N PRO A 27 49.08 -0.19 34.58
CA PRO A 27 48.71 0.83 33.61
C PRO A 27 48.83 2.21 34.25
N THR A 28 49.72 3.03 33.70
CA THR A 28 49.97 4.41 34.12
C THR A 28 49.33 5.43 33.17
N THR A 29 48.84 4.96 32.01
CA THR A 29 48.12 5.74 30.99
C THR A 29 46.82 5.04 30.62
N CYS A 30 45.86 5.76 30.03
CA CYS A 30 44.62 5.12 29.59
C CYS A 30 44.87 4.13 28.45
N VAL A 31 45.88 4.36 27.61
CA VAL A 31 46.30 3.45 26.51
C VAL A 31 46.61 2.07 27.05
N GLU A 32 47.44 1.98 28.07
CA GLU A 32 47.80 0.70 28.69
C GLU A 32 46.60 0.02 29.36
N LEU A 33 45.72 0.81 30.01
CA LEU A 33 44.50 0.27 30.63
C LEU A 33 43.56 -0.31 29.56
N ASN A 34 43.37 0.39 28.45
CA ASN A 34 42.49 0.00 27.37
C ASN A 34 43.01 -1.26 26.64
N ASP A 35 44.30 -1.31 26.32
CA ASP A 35 44.94 -2.48 25.70
C ASP A 35 44.79 -3.74 26.56
N LEU A 36 44.82 -3.58 27.88
CA LEU A 36 44.57 -4.68 28.82
C LEU A 36 43.11 -5.11 28.79
N LEU A 37 42.17 -4.16 28.86
CA LEU A 37 40.73 -4.44 28.87
C LEU A 37 40.27 -5.09 27.55
N GLU A 38 40.71 -4.60 26.40
CA GLU A 38 40.38 -5.17 25.09
C GLU A 38 40.99 -6.56 24.88
N ALA A 39 42.21 -6.80 25.39
CA ALA A 39 42.82 -8.12 25.36
C ALA A 39 42.19 -9.13 26.34
N GLY A 40 41.14 -8.74 27.09
CA GLY A 40 40.51 -9.56 28.12
C GLY A 40 41.41 -9.84 29.33
N ARG A 41 42.46 -9.02 29.51
CA ARG A 41 43.47 -9.13 30.58
C ARG A 41 43.33 -8.07 31.66
N GLY A 42 42.54 -7.03 31.43
CA GLY A 42 42.20 -6.00 32.40
C GLY A 42 41.00 -6.40 33.26
N ASN A 43 40.95 -5.89 34.50
CA ASN A 43 39.84 -6.12 35.43
C ASN A 43 39.55 -4.87 36.28
N ASP A 44 38.55 -4.95 37.17
CA ASP A 44 38.17 -3.86 38.09
C ASP A 44 39.31 -3.38 38.98
N HIS A 45 40.31 -4.24 39.25
CA HIS A 45 41.49 -3.85 39.99
C HIS A 45 42.35 -2.87 39.18
N ASN A 46 42.58 -3.14 37.88
CA ASN A 46 43.29 -2.24 36.96
C ASN A 46 42.58 -0.87 36.88
N ILE A 47 41.25 -0.88 36.79
CA ILE A 47 40.43 0.35 36.77
C ILE A 47 40.57 1.12 38.10
N GLY A 48 40.46 0.43 39.25
CA GLY A 48 40.59 1.05 40.56
C GLY A 48 42.00 1.55 40.91
N ILE A 49 43.03 1.07 40.21
CA ILE A 49 44.38 1.64 40.28
C ILE A 49 44.44 2.94 39.48
N TYR A 50 43.96 2.92 38.24
CA TYR A 50 43.95 4.10 37.37
C TYR A 50 43.11 5.24 38.00
N GLN A 51 41.95 4.92 38.57
CA GLN A 51 41.14 5.86 39.35
C GLN A 51 41.88 6.45 40.56
N ARG A 52 42.74 5.67 41.24
CA ARG A 52 43.56 6.19 42.34
C ARG A 52 44.67 7.13 41.89
N VAL A 53 45.13 6.99 40.65
CA VAL A 53 46.15 7.85 40.05
C VAL A 53 45.53 9.16 39.56
N HIS A 54 44.38 9.09 38.89
CA HIS A 54 43.75 10.24 38.23
C HIS A 54 42.57 10.87 39.00
N GLY A 55 42.14 10.27 40.11
CA GLY A 55 41.04 10.75 40.93
C GLY A 55 39.69 10.69 40.20
N ASP A 56 38.77 11.60 40.56
CA ASP A 56 37.42 11.68 39.99
C ASP A 56 37.43 12.02 38.47
N ASN A 57 38.58 12.44 37.92
CA ASN A 57 38.74 12.78 36.51
C ASN A 57 39.24 11.61 35.65
N ALA A 58 39.29 10.38 36.17
CA ALA A 58 39.87 9.24 35.46
C ALA A 58 39.18 8.93 34.12
N GLU A 59 37.86 9.02 34.04
CA GLU A 59 37.14 8.78 32.78
C GLU A 59 37.41 9.90 31.76
N ALA A 60 37.42 11.15 32.20
CA ALA A 60 37.77 12.30 31.36
C ALA A 60 39.23 12.24 30.87
N ALA A 61 40.15 11.79 31.72
CA ALA A 61 41.54 11.54 31.34
C ALA A 61 41.66 10.44 30.28
N CYS A 62 40.86 9.37 30.39
CA CYS A 62 40.77 8.34 29.36
C CYS A 62 40.24 8.86 28.03
N ARG A 63 39.19 9.69 28.08
CA ARG A 63 38.64 10.38 26.89
C ARG A 63 39.65 11.36 26.27
N ALA A 64 40.48 12.03 27.06
CA ALA A 64 41.50 12.94 26.56
C ALA A 64 42.67 12.20 25.88
N ASP A 65 43.07 11.03 26.40
CA ASP A 65 44.19 10.24 25.87
C ASP A 65 43.86 9.53 24.55
N HIS A 66 42.64 8.99 24.39
CA HIS A 66 42.21 8.24 23.19
C HIS A 66 41.26 9.00 22.27
N GLY A 67 40.78 10.16 22.71
CA GLY A 67 39.53 10.71 22.20
C GLY A 67 38.32 9.94 22.75
N SER A 68 37.14 10.35 22.31
CA SER A 68 35.86 9.64 22.55
C SER A 68 35.72 8.32 21.78
N ASP A 69 36.65 8.03 20.87
CA ASP A 69 36.48 7.03 19.84
C ASP A 69 37.23 5.75 20.26
N GLY A 70 36.48 4.75 20.75
CA GLY A 70 36.99 3.37 20.82
C GLY A 70 37.81 3.02 22.06
N PHE A 71 37.40 3.44 23.25
CA PHE A 71 38.03 3.01 24.51
C PHE A 71 37.04 2.31 25.46
N VAL A 72 37.58 1.51 26.38
CA VAL A 72 36.86 0.74 27.38
C VAL A 72 37.27 1.25 28.76
N PHE A 73 36.30 1.73 29.55
CA PHE A 73 36.54 2.14 30.93
C PHE A 73 35.39 1.67 31.83
N GLY A 74 35.72 1.12 33.00
CA GLY A 74 34.70 0.58 33.91
C GLY A 74 33.87 -0.57 33.32
N GLY A 75 34.43 -1.34 32.37
CA GLY A 75 33.72 -2.40 31.65
C GLY A 75 32.73 -1.90 30.59
N ARG A 76 32.63 -0.58 30.37
CA ARG A 76 31.79 0.04 29.33
C ARG A 76 32.65 0.40 28.13
N ARG A 77 32.16 0.05 26.94
CA ARG A 77 32.80 0.38 25.66
C ARG A 77 32.20 1.68 25.13
N PHE A 78 33.03 2.71 25.00
CA PHE A 78 32.67 3.98 24.40
C PHE A 78 33.05 3.90 22.92
N MET A 79 32.12 3.42 22.10
CA MET A 79 32.24 3.45 20.64
C MET A 79 31.54 4.69 20.13
N THR A 80 32.17 5.39 19.20
CA THR A 80 31.48 6.39 18.37
C THR A 80 30.35 5.67 17.63
N PRO A 81 29.09 6.13 17.75
CA PRO A 81 28.00 5.58 16.96
C PRO A 81 28.32 5.60 15.46
N SER A 82 27.72 4.71 14.67
CA SER A 82 27.88 4.75 13.21
C SER A 82 27.20 6.00 12.64
N ARG A 83 27.71 6.52 11.52
CA ARG A 83 27.00 7.54 10.73
C ARG A 83 25.66 7.03 10.18
N ASP A 84 25.45 5.71 10.16
CA ASP A 84 24.19 5.07 9.79
C ASP A 84 23.10 5.23 10.87
N ASP A 85 23.46 5.62 12.09
CA ASP A 85 22.55 6.11 13.13
C ASP A 85 22.83 7.60 13.35
N PRO A 86 22.27 8.47 12.49
CA PRO A 86 22.64 9.88 12.48
C PRO A 86 22.23 10.60 13.77
N ALA A 87 21.17 10.14 14.45
CA ALA A 87 20.74 10.70 15.73
C ALA A 87 21.77 10.41 16.83
N ALA A 88 22.15 9.14 17.02
CA ALA A 88 23.15 8.77 18.01
C ALA A 88 24.52 9.39 17.69
N TYR A 89 24.92 9.41 16.41
CA TYR A 89 26.16 10.04 15.98
C TYR A 89 26.21 11.52 16.34
N THR A 90 25.12 12.26 16.08
CA THR A 90 25.02 13.69 16.39
C THR A 90 25.15 13.96 17.88
N GLN A 91 24.46 13.19 18.73
CA GLN A 91 24.54 13.35 20.19
C GLN A 91 25.97 13.15 20.69
N ALA A 92 26.64 12.09 20.22
CA ALA A 92 28.05 11.85 20.52
C ALA A 92 28.93 13.00 19.99
N PHE A 93 28.67 13.52 18.79
CA PHE A 93 29.42 14.63 18.20
C PHE A 93 29.38 15.90 19.07
N VAL A 94 28.21 16.22 19.65
CA VAL A 94 28.01 17.34 20.58
C VAL A 94 28.69 17.07 21.93
N GLU A 95 28.57 15.86 22.47
CA GLU A 95 29.23 15.49 23.73
C GLU A 95 30.76 15.65 23.64
N ARG A 96 31.37 15.30 22.50
CA ARG A 96 32.81 15.53 22.24
C ARG A 96 33.21 17.00 22.32
N ALA A 97 32.33 17.90 21.85
CA ALA A 97 32.59 19.33 21.90
C ALA A 97 32.57 19.87 23.32
N ILE A 98 31.63 19.37 24.12
CA ILE A 98 31.52 19.69 25.55
C ILE A 98 32.71 19.11 26.33
N ASP A 99 33.14 17.89 26.02
CA ASP A 99 34.34 17.29 26.63
C ASP A 99 35.61 18.09 26.31
N ARG A 100 35.78 18.54 25.06
CA ARG A 100 36.88 19.44 24.69
C ARG A 100 36.82 20.76 25.47
N TYR A 101 35.62 21.34 25.59
CA TYR A 101 35.41 22.53 26.40
C TYR A 101 35.85 22.33 27.85
N ASN A 102 35.44 21.22 28.47
CA ASN A 102 35.77 20.92 29.86
C ASN A 102 37.28 20.66 30.08
N ASN A 103 37.94 20.02 29.12
CA ASN A 103 39.33 19.58 29.27
C ASN A 103 40.35 20.64 28.85
N GLU A 104 40.04 21.43 27.82
CA GLU A 104 40.99 22.35 27.18
C GLU A 104 40.60 23.82 27.32
N GLY A 105 39.36 24.09 27.74
CA GLY A 105 38.83 25.43 27.95
C GLY A 105 38.25 26.07 26.68
N LEU A 106 37.58 27.20 26.88
CA LEU A 106 36.81 27.89 25.84
C LEU A 106 37.65 28.25 24.61
N GLN A 107 38.80 28.89 24.79
CA GLN A 107 39.56 29.41 23.65
C GLN A 107 40.05 28.29 22.72
N ALA A 108 40.63 27.22 23.28
CA ALA A 108 41.08 26.07 22.49
C ALA A 108 39.91 25.39 21.75
N THR A 109 38.74 25.33 22.39
CA THR A 109 37.51 24.79 21.80
C THR A 109 37.01 25.63 20.63
N LEU A 110 36.97 26.96 20.80
CA LEU A 110 36.56 27.89 19.75
C LEU A 110 37.55 27.90 18.58
N ASP A 111 38.85 27.83 18.86
CA ASP A 111 39.89 27.75 17.82
C ASP A 111 39.70 26.49 16.96
N TYR A 112 39.42 25.35 17.59
CA TYR A 112 39.16 24.09 16.88
C TYR A 112 37.84 24.11 16.09
N TYR A 113 36.73 24.50 16.71
CA TYR A 113 35.40 24.48 16.07
C TYR A 113 35.11 25.66 15.12
N ASN A 114 36.07 26.57 14.95
CA ASN A 114 36.11 27.50 13.82
C ASN A 114 37.06 27.05 12.69
N SER A 115 37.68 25.87 12.83
CA SER A 115 38.59 25.30 11.84
C SER A 115 37.86 24.26 10.96
N PRO A 116 38.09 24.22 9.63
CA PRO A 116 37.48 23.21 8.75
C PRO A 116 37.76 21.75 9.16
N GLU A 117 38.85 21.50 9.87
CA GLU A 117 39.25 20.19 10.41
C GLU A 117 38.29 19.65 11.47
N SER A 118 37.40 20.49 12.01
CA SER A 118 36.35 20.08 12.95
C SER A 118 35.07 19.56 12.28
N ILE A 119 34.99 19.62 10.95
CA ILE A 119 33.83 19.19 10.16
C ILE A 119 33.99 17.71 9.79
N ASP A 120 32.93 16.92 9.94
CA ASP A 120 32.86 15.53 9.50
C ASP A 120 31.64 15.31 8.58
N GLY A 121 31.89 15.26 7.27
CA GLY A 121 30.82 15.14 6.28
C GLY A 121 29.88 16.34 6.36
N SER A 122 28.61 16.10 6.73
CA SER A 122 27.61 17.14 6.96
C SER A 122 27.51 17.59 8.43
N TRP A 123 28.20 16.91 9.36
CA TRP A 123 28.23 17.26 10.78
C TRP A 123 29.28 18.31 11.08
N TYR A 124 28.87 19.37 11.77
CA TYR A 124 29.73 20.41 12.30
C TYR A 124 29.17 20.89 13.63
N ILE A 125 30.04 21.39 14.51
CA ILE A 125 29.62 22.03 15.76
C ILE A 125 29.39 23.51 15.50
N PHE A 126 28.30 24.02 16.05
CA PHE A 126 28.11 25.44 16.29
C PHE A 126 28.00 25.71 17.79
N ILE A 127 28.57 26.82 18.23
CA ILE A 127 28.55 27.25 19.63
C ILE A 127 27.94 28.64 19.70
N GLN A 128 26.97 28.83 20.59
CA GLN A 128 26.46 30.15 20.94
C GLN A 128 26.87 30.51 22.37
N ASP A 129 27.24 31.77 22.58
CA ASP A 129 27.57 32.28 23.90
C ASP A 129 26.33 32.58 24.76
N GLU A 130 26.54 33.09 25.97
CA GLU A 130 25.49 33.44 26.92
C GLU A 130 24.53 34.53 26.41
N SER A 131 24.97 35.32 25.40
CA SER A 131 24.14 36.31 24.71
C SER A 131 23.42 35.73 23.49
N THR A 132 23.49 34.42 23.26
CA THR A 132 23.01 33.68 22.09
C THR A 132 23.75 34.01 20.78
N ALA A 133 24.85 34.76 20.85
CA ALA A 133 25.64 35.08 19.67
C ALA A 133 26.43 33.84 19.22
N ILE A 134 26.41 33.53 17.92
CA ILE A 134 27.19 32.43 17.36
C ILE A 134 28.69 32.78 17.45
N VAL A 135 29.44 32.01 18.23
CA VAL A 135 30.89 32.18 18.47
C VAL A 135 31.75 31.08 17.84
N ALA A 136 31.13 29.97 17.40
CA ALA A 136 31.79 29.00 16.54
C ALA A 136 30.83 28.48 15.46
N HIS A 137 31.30 28.42 14.20
CA HIS A 137 30.55 27.82 13.09
C HIS A 137 31.44 27.52 11.87
N ALA A 138 32.33 26.51 11.95
CA ALA A 138 33.29 26.20 10.87
C ALA A 138 32.68 26.04 9.46
N ALA A 139 31.48 25.46 9.34
CA ALA A 139 30.83 25.24 8.04
C ALA A 139 30.28 26.53 7.38
N ARG A 140 30.07 27.59 8.16
CA ARG A 140 29.47 28.87 7.73
C ARG A 140 30.02 30.04 8.58
N PRO A 141 31.30 30.41 8.46
CA PRO A 141 31.92 31.46 9.28
C PRO A 141 31.25 32.83 9.16
N GLU A 142 30.52 33.08 8.06
CA GLU A 142 29.72 34.29 7.85
C GLU A 142 28.58 34.47 8.86
N ARG A 143 28.25 33.43 9.64
CA ARG A 143 27.22 33.47 10.68
C ARG A 143 27.72 33.93 12.04
N LEU A 144 29.03 34.08 12.22
CA LEU A 144 29.60 34.51 13.49
C LEU A 144 29.04 35.88 13.89
N GLY A 145 28.58 35.99 15.14
CA GLY A 145 27.96 37.19 15.70
C GLY A 145 26.45 37.32 15.50
N LEU A 146 25.81 36.47 14.70
CA LEU A 146 24.34 36.42 14.63
C LEU A 146 23.75 35.89 15.95
N THR A 147 22.62 36.44 16.37
CA THR A 147 21.93 36.10 17.63
C THR A 147 20.75 35.14 17.39
N SER A 148 20.04 34.74 18.46
CA SER A 148 18.81 33.93 18.33
C SER A 148 17.75 34.57 17.43
N ASP A 149 17.66 35.90 17.44
CA ASP A 149 16.64 36.66 16.70
C ASP A 149 16.90 36.64 15.19
N ASP A 150 18.17 36.50 14.78
CA ASP A 150 18.60 36.44 13.38
C ASP A 150 18.49 35.03 12.77
N GLN A 151 18.10 34.05 13.59
CA GLN A 151 18.09 32.64 13.24
C GLN A 151 16.69 32.18 12.85
N VAL A 152 16.32 32.53 11.62
CA VAL A 152 15.08 32.16 10.95
C VAL A 152 15.40 31.32 9.72
N ASP A 153 14.68 30.22 9.52
CA ASP A 153 14.88 29.39 8.34
C ASP A 153 14.14 29.92 7.09
N ILE A 154 14.35 29.26 5.95
CA ILE A 154 13.74 29.66 4.67
C ILE A 154 12.20 29.58 4.68
N ARG A 155 11.60 28.97 5.70
CA ARG A 155 10.15 28.84 5.87
C ARG A 155 9.56 29.82 6.87
N GLY A 156 10.39 30.63 7.52
CA GLY A 156 9.97 31.58 8.55
C GLY A 156 10.03 31.02 9.97
N PHE A 157 10.54 29.81 10.19
CA PHE A 157 10.64 29.22 11.53
C PHE A 157 11.83 29.82 12.30
N HIS A 158 11.55 30.44 13.46
CA HIS A 158 12.53 31.08 14.34
C HIS A 158 13.28 30.05 15.20
N TYR A 159 14.04 29.15 14.59
CA TYR A 159 14.74 28.06 15.29
C TYR A 159 15.76 28.55 16.35
N GLY A 160 16.29 29.76 16.21
CA GLY A 160 17.15 30.35 17.23
C GLY A 160 16.46 30.59 18.58
N ALA A 161 15.16 30.92 18.55
CA ALA A 161 14.36 31.08 19.77
C ALA A 161 14.21 29.73 20.49
N GLU A 162 13.98 28.64 19.74
CA GLU A 162 13.89 27.29 20.31
C GLU A 162 15.19 26.86 20.98
N PHE A 163 16.35 27.12 20.36
CA PHE A 163 17.65 26.82 20.96
C PHE A 163 17.84 27.55 22.29
N ALA A 164 17.41 28.81 22.38
CA ALA A 164 17.54 29.62 23.59
C ALA A 164 16.73 29.05 24.77
N THR A 165 15.67 28.27 24.52
CA THR A 165 14.84 27.66 25.58
C THR A 165 15.43 26.40 26.21
N VAL A 166 16.52 25.84 25.67
CA VAL A 166 17.13 24.61 26.20
C VAL A 166 17.67 24.85 27.62
N PRO A 167 17.23 24.09 28.65
CA PRO A 167 17.69 24.26 30.02
C PRO A 167 19.17 23.85 30.22
N GLU A 168 19.82 24.42 31.24
CA GLU A 168 21.19 24.08 31.62
C GLU A 168 21.33 22.59 31.98
N GLY A 169 22.32 21.91 31.40
CA GLY A 169 22.57 20.48 31.60
C GLY A 169 21.63 19.55 30.83
N GLU A 170 20.71 20.09 30.02
CA GLU A 170 19.79 19.32 29.18
C GLU A 170 20.14 19.42 27.70
N GLY A 171 19.69 18.42 26.94
CA GLY A 171 19.75 18.40 25.49
C GLY A 171 18.37 18.29 24.85
N ARG A 172 18.16 18.95 23.71
CA ARG A 172 16.90 18.92 22.95
C ARG A 172 17.15 18.80 21.45
N TRP A 173 16.30 18.03 20.77
CA TRP A 173 16.23 18.00 19.31
C TRP A 173 15.41 19.18 18.78
N VAL A 174 15.94 19.88 17.79
CA VAL A 174 15.24 20.96 17.08
C VAL A 174 15.46 20.77 15.59
N SER A 175 14.36 20.67 14.84
CA SER A 175 14.36 20.45 13.39
C SER A 175 14.02 21.75 12.66
N TYR A 176 14.78 22.11 11.63
CA TYR A 176 14.60 23.36 10.88
C TYR A 176 15.25 23.27 9.49
N TRP A 177 14.90 24.16 8.58
CA TRP A 177 15.48 24.15 7.24
C TRP A 177 16.82 24.88 7.22
N PHE A 178 17.84 24.21 6.71
CA PHE A 178 19.17 24.78 6.65
C PHE A 178 19.94 24.27 5.44
N VAL A 179 20.89 25.06 4.97
CA VAL A 179 21.70 24.64 3.83
C VAL A 179 22.65 23.52 4.27
N ASN A 180 22.56 22.37 3.61
CA ASN A 180 23.47 21.25 3.84
C ASN A 180 24.86 21.61 3.29
N PRO A 181 25.94 21.56 4.09
CA PRO A 181 27.28 21.95 3.66
C PRO A 181 27.89 21.00 2.63
N THR A 182 27.37 19.77 2.51
CA THR A 182 27.82 18.77 1.54
C THR A 182 27.13 18.94 0.19
N THR A 183 25.81 19.17 0.16
CA THR A 183 25.04 19.28 -1.09
C THR A 183 24.93 20.73 -1.59
N GLY A 184 24.96 21.71 -0.68
CA GLY A 184 24.71 23.11 -0.98
C GLY A 184 23.23 23.49 -1.05
N GLU A 185 22.32 22.54 -0.84
CA GLU A 185 20.87 22.73 -0.95
C GLU A 185 20.21 22.96 0.43
N PRO A 186 19.12 23.73 0.50
CA PRO A 186 18.27 23.78 1.69
C PRO A 186 17.61 22.40 1.94
N GLU A 187 17.89 21.82 3.10
CA GLU A 187 17.39 20.51 3.52
C GLU A 187 16.87 20.60 4.96
N GLN A 188 16.07 19.62 5.39
CA GLN A 188 15.61 19.56 6.77
C GLN A 188 16.78 19.11 7.65
N LYS A 189 17.18 19.94 8.61
CA LYS A 189 18.26 19.66 9.53
C LYS A 189 17.69 19.35 10.90
N HIS A 190 18.08 18.21 11.47
CA HIS A 190 17.75 17.81 12.83
C HIS A 190 18.97 18.06 13.71
N SER A 191 18.91 19.08 14.59
CA SER A 191 20.03 19.43 15.47
C SER A 191 19.78 19.04 16.91
N TRP A 192 20.77 18.40 17.53
CA TRP A 192 20.82 18.17 18.97
C TRP A 192 21.52 19.36 19.62
N ILE A 193 20.82 20.04 20.52
CA ILE A 193 21.28 21.27 21.18
C ILE A 193 21.43 20.99 22.67
N VAL A 194 22.60 21.24 23.25
CA VAL A 194 22.88 21.07 24.67
C VAL A 194 23.33 22.39 25.27
N ARG A 195 22.75 22.78 26.41
CA ARG A 195 23.24 23.94 27.17
C ARG A 195 24.24 23.50 28.25
N HIS A 196 25.45 24.04 28.20
CA HIS A 196 26.53 23.74 29.13
C HIS A 196 27.36 24.99 29.43
N ASP A 197 27.49 25.34 30.70
CA ASP A 197 28.18 26.52 31.21
C ASP A 197 27.68 27.81 30.55
N GLY A 198 26.35 27.94 30.49
CA GLY A 198 25.65 29.09 29.90
C GLY A 198 25.72 29.17 28.37
N ARG A 199 26.44 28.26 27.70
CA ARG A 199 26.65 28.22 26.24
C ARG A 199 25.83 27.11 25.60
N LEU A 200 25.42 27.30 24.36
CA LEU A 200 24.73 26.26 23.59
C LEU A 200 25.70 25.59 22.63
N PHE A 201 25.81 24.27 22.71
CA PHE A 201 26.57 23.43 21.79
C PHE A 201 25.57 22.68 20.92
N GLY A 202 25.72 22.79 19.61
CA GLY A 202 24.80 22.15 18.67
C GLY A 202 25.52 21.49 17.49
N SER A 203 24.97 20.36 17.04
CA SER A 203 25.28 19.75 15.76
C SER A 203 24.01 19.09 15.22
N GLY A 204 23.99 18.75 13.93
CA GLY A 204 22.83 18.10 13.35
C GLY A 204 23.15 17.37 12.07
N TRP A 205 22.24 16.47 11.70
CA TRP A 205 22.24 15.76 10.44
C TRP A 205 21.16 16.33 9.53
N TYR A 206 21.28 16.05 8.23
CA TYR A 206 20.35 16.54 7.21
C TYR A 206 19.58 15.37 6.62
N GLU A 207 18.26 15.53 6.57
CA GLU A 207 17.38 14.67 5.81
C GLU A 207 17.26 15.25 4.41
N ALA A 208 17.62 14.44 3.41
CA ALA A 208 17.47 14.83 2.01
C ALA A 208 16.00 15.17 1.75
N ALA A 209 15.75 16.33 1.13
CA ALA A 209 14.40 16.68 0.72
C ALA A 209 13.83 15.52 -0.13
N SER A 210 12.65 15.04 0.25
CA SER A 210 11.89 14.11 -0.59
C SER A 210 11.87 14.65 -2.03
N SER A 211 12.33 13.86 -3.01
CA SER A 211 12.29 14.26 -4.43
C SER A 211 10.91 13.97 -5.02
N ARG A 212 10.49 14.77 -6.02
CA ARG A 212 9.30 14.49 -6.84
C ARG A 212 9.40 13.15 -7.58
N ASP A 213 10.62 12.63 -7.76
CA ASP A 213 10.87 11.30 -8.34
C ASP A 213 10.40 10.15 -7.43
N ASN A 214 10.20 10.43 -6.14
CA ASN A 214 9.49 9.55 -5.20
C ASN A 214 8.20 10.25 -4.74
N PRO A 215 7.13 10.20 -5.55
CA PRO A 215 5.94 11.01 -5.33
C PRO A 215 5.22 10.67 -4.02
N ALA A 216 5.30 9.42 -3.55
CA ALA A 216 4.72 9.01 -2.27
C ALA A 216 5.42 9.71 -1.10
N ALA A 217 6.75 9.64 -1.02
CA ALA A 217 7.53 10.32 0.02
C ALA A 217 7.39 11.85 -0.07
N TYR A 218 7.36 12.39 -1.30
CA TYR A 218 7.13 13.83 -1.52
C TYR A 218 5.79 14.28 -0.93
N THR A 219 4.74 13.51 -1.17
CA THR A 219 3.38 13.82 -0.70
C THR A 219 3.31 13.80 0.83
N GLN A 220 3.88 12.77 1.48
CA GLN A 220 3.89 12.68 2.95
C GLN A 220 4.59 13.89 3.57
N ALA A 221 5.79 14.23 3.07
CA ALA A 221 6.51 15.41 3.50
C ALA A 221 5.72 16.71 3.18
N PHE A 222 4.97 16.76 2.08
CA PHE A 222 4.13 17.93 1.74
C PHE A 222 3.03 18.18 2.77
N VAL A 223 2.41 17.11 3.27
CA VAL A 223 1.37 17.16 4.32
C VAL A 223 1.99 17.49 5.68
N GLU A 224 3.10 16.86 6.04
CA GLU A 224 3.81 17.13 7.31
C GLU A 224 4.19 18.61 7.43
N ARG A 225 4.64 19.24 6.34
CA ARG A 225 4.91 20.69 6.31
C ARG A 225 3.69 21.55 6.63
N ALA A 226 2.50 21.10 6.26
CA ALA A 226 1.27 21.82 6.56
C ALA A 226 0.93 21.74 8.03
N ILE A 227 1.12 20.55 8.61
CA ILE A 227 0.93 20.29 10.04
C ILE A 227 1.97 21.07 10.86
N ASP A 228 3.23 21.11 10.43
CA ASP A 228 4.27 21.92 11.06
C ASP A 228 3.94 23.42 11.03
N ARG A 229 3.43 23.93 9.90
CA ARG A 229 2.98 25.32 9.81
C ARG A 229 1.82 25.58 10.77
N TYR A 230 0.85 24.66 10.84
CA TYR A 230 -0.25 24.73 11.79
C TYR A 230 0.23 24.78 13.24
N ASN A 231 1.16 23.91 13.61
CA ASN A 231 1.70 23.84 14.98
C ASN A 231 2.49 25.11 15.36
N ASN A 232 3.22 25.70 14.41
CA ASN A 232 4.09 26.84 14.67
C ASN A 232 3.39 28.21 14.55
N GLU A 233 2.44 28.34 13.61
CA GLU A 233 1.84 29.63 13.24
C GLU A 233 0.32 29.71 13.53
N GLY A 234 -0.30 28.56 13.82
CA GLY A 234 -1.72 28.43 14.08
C GLY A 234 -2.58 28.31 12.82
N LEU A 235 -3.87 28.06 13.04
CA LEU A 235 -4.83 27.75 11.97
C LEU A 235 -4.96 28.86 10.92
N GLN A 236 -5.19 30.11 11.35
CA GLN A 236 -5.47 31.18 10.39
C GLN A 236 -4.31 31.44 9.42
N ALA A 237 -3.08 31.52 9.92
CA ALA A 237 -1.89 31.70 9.08
C ALA A 237 -1.69 30.53 8.10
N THR A 238 -1.99 29.31 8.57
CA THR A 238 -1.94 28.10 7.73
C THR A 238 -2.98 28.14 6.62
N LEU A 239 -4.24 28.49 6.94
CA LEU A 239 -5.32 28.60 5.94
C LEU A 239 -5.06 29.72 4.94
N ASP A 240 -4.51 30.85 5.37
CA ASP A 240 -4.16 31.97 4.49
C ASP A 240 -3.11 31.54 3.45
N TYR A 241 -2.09 30.77 3.87
CA TYR A 241 -1.07 30.22 2.97
C TYR A 241 -1.65 29.14 2.04
N TYR A 242 -2.35 28.14 2.56
CA TYR A 242 -2.86 27.02 1.74
C TYR A 242 -4.11 27.33 0.90
N ASN A 243 -4.62 28.56 0.98
CA ASN A 243 -5.56 29.13 0.01
C ASN A 243 -4.89 30.05 -1.02
N SER A 244 -3.56 30.19 -0.97
CA SER A 244 -2.79 31.01 -1.90
C SER A 244 -2.14 30.16 -3.01
N PRO A 245 -2.02 30.66 -4.25
CA PRO A 245 -1.37 29.92 -5.34
C PRO A 245 0.10 29.54 -5.06
N GLU A 246 0.78 30.30 -4.19
CA GLU A 246 2.17 30.06 -3.78
C GLU A 246 2.35 28.77 -2.95
N SER A 247 1.25 28.18 -2.45
CA SER A 247 1.27 26.90 -1.75
C SER A 247 1.21 25.67 -2.66
N ILE A 248 0.98 25.87 -3.97
CA ILE A 248 0.94 24.81 -4.97
C ILE A 248 2.36 24.54 -5.48
N ASP A 249 2.73 23.27 -5.56
CA ASP A 249 3.98 22.85 -6.18
C ASP A 249 3.77 21.80 -7.27
N GLY A 250 3.74 22.23 -8.54
CA GLY A 250 3.40 21.36 -9.66
C GLY A 250 2.00 20.78 -9.49
N GLN A 251 1.91 19.45 -9.40
CA GLN A 251 0.65 18.74 -9.13
C GLN A 251 0.26 18.66 -7.64
N TRP A 252 1.19 18.96 -6.72
CA TRP A 252 0.94 18.87 -5.27
C TRP A 252 0.33 20.14 -4.71
N TYR A 253 -0.71 19.97 -3.90
CA TYR A 253 -1.34 21.04 -3.13
C TYR A 253 -1.97 20.42 -1.89
N VAL A 254 -2.02 21.18 -0.80
CA VAL A 254 -2.69 20.74 0.43
C VAL A 254 -4.16 21.12 0.38
N PHE A 255 -5.02 20.19 0.76
CA PHE A 255 -6.37 20.49 1.21
C PHE A 255 -6.43 20.34 2.72
N ILE A 256 -7.18 21.24 3.37
CA ILE A 256 -7.46 21.22 4.80
C ILE A 256 -8.96 21.24 4.97
N ALA A 257 -9.50 20.35 5.79
CA ALA A 257 -10.91 20.33 6.16
C ALA A 257 -11.06 20.09 7.66
N ASP A 258 -12.18 20.52 8.23
CA ASP A 258 -12.66 19.97 9.50
C ASP A 258 -13.74 18.91 9.23
N SER A 259 -14.44 18.45 10.27
CA SER A 259 -15.55 17.48 10.14
C SER A 259 -16.74 18.01 9.32
N ASP A 260 -16.89 19.34 9.22
CA ASP A 260 -18.05 19.99 8.62
C ASP A 260 -17.74 20.52 7.21
N ILE A 261 -16.65 21.26 7.02
CA ILE A 261 -16.35 22.02 5.81
C ILE A 261 -14.90 21.90 5.33
N LEU A 262 -14.71 22.12 4.03
CA LEU A 262 -13.39 22.34 3.42
C LEU A 262 -12.89 23.75 3.77
N LEU A 263 -11.73 23.85 4.42
CA LEU A 263 -11.14 25.09 4.91
C LEU A 263 -10.06 25.66 3.97
N ALA A 264 -9.31 24.80 3.28
CA ALA A 264 -8.31 25.22 2.31
C ALA A 264 -8.25 24.30 1.09
N ASN A 265 -8.16 24.89 -0.10
CA ASN A 265 -7.83 24.18 -1.35
C ASN A 265 -7.40 25.19 -2.43
N ALA A 266 -6.10 25.50 -2.52
CA ALA A 266 -5.59 26.45 -3.51
C ALA A 266 -5.78 25.99 -4.97
N ALA A 267 -5.81 24.69 -5.24
CA ALA A 267 -5.97 24.15 -6.59
C ALA A 267 -7.42 24.26 -7.10
N VAL A 268 -8.40 24.19 -6.20
CA VAL A 268 -9.82 24.33 -6.50
C VAL A 268 -10.47 25.28 -5.49
N PRO A 269 -10.23 26.60 -5.55
CA PRO A 269 -10.71 27.54 -4.54
C PRO A 269 -12.25 27.58 -4.42
N SER A 270 -12.98 27.17 -5.46
CA SER A 270 -14.44 27.20 -5.49
C SER A 270 -15.13 26.19 -4.55
N ILE A 271 -14.41 25.19 -4.04
CA ILE A 271 -14.98 24.20 -3.09
C ILE A 271 -14.71 24.55 -1.62
N VAL A 272 -13.93 25.59 -1.34
CA VAL A 272 -13.70 26.07 0.02
C VAL A 272 -15.01 26.59 0.61
N GLY A 273 -15.32 26.19 1.85
CA GLY A 273 -16.56 26.48 2.55
C GLY A 273 -17.74 25.56 2.21
N THR A 274 -17.54 24.58 1.33
CA THR A 274 -18.54 23.54 1.07
C THR A 274 -18.44 22.41 2.09
N ALA A 275 -19.52 21.65 2.28
CA ALA A 275 -19.57 20.56 3.25
C ALA A 275 -18.57 19.46 2.91
N ASN A 276 -17.68 19.13 3.85
CA ASN A 276 -16.56 18.21 3.63
C ASN A 276 -17.06 16.81 3.21
N LEU A 277 -18.03 16.26 3.95
CA LEU A 277 -18.64 14.96 3.65
C LEU A 277 -19.42 14.93 2.32
N ASP A 278 -19.80 16.09 1.79
CA ASP A 278 -20.49 16.21 0.51
C ASP A 278 -19.53 16.36 -0.68
N THR A 279 -18.22 16.35 -0.44
CA THR A 279 -17.24 16.37 -1.53
C THR A 279 -17.39 15.11 -2.39
N ARG A 280 -17.51 15.32 -3.71
CA ARG A 280 -17.65 14.26 -4.72
C ARG A 280 -16.49 14.30 -5.71
N GLY A 281 -16.01 13.13 -6.11
CA GLY A 281 -15.05 12.97 -7.19
C GLY A 281 -15.65 13.31 -8.57
N ALA A 282 -14.82 13.27 -9.60
CA ALA A 282 -15.23 13.59 -10.99
C ALA A 282 -16.34 12.65 -11.52
N ASP A 283 -16.45 11.46 -10.96
CA ASP A 283 -17.45 10.42 -11.25
C ASP A 283 -18.55 10.33 -10.17
N GLY A 284 -18.68 11.33 -9.31
CA GLY A 284 -19.67 11.35 -8.23
C GLY A 284 -19.32 10.48 -7.03
N TYR A 285 -18.14 9.83 -6.99
CA TYR A 285 -17.72 9.00 -5.86
C TYR A 285 -17.63 9.81 -4.56
N PRO A 286 -18.06 9.28 -3.40
CA PRO A 286 -18.18 10.04 -2.15
C PRO A 286 -16.83 10.24 -1.44
N ILE A 287 -15.91 10.97 -2.08
CA ILE A 287 -14.54 11.16 -1.56
C ILE A 287 -14.53 11.78 -0.15
N GLY A 288 -15.43 12.71 0.16
CA GLY A 288 -15.47 13.35 1.47
C GLY A 288 -15.67 12.34 2.60
N GLN A 289 -16.64 11.43 2.43
CA GLN A 289 -16.91 10.36 3.39
C GLN A 289 -15.74 9.38 3.46
N HIS A 290 -15.18 9.00 2.30
CA HIS A 290 -14.07 8.05 2.22
C HIS A 290 -12.82 8.59 2.92
N LEU A 291 -12.40 9.83 2.63
CA LEU A 291 -11.20 10.43 3.21
C LEU A 291 -11.32 10.62 4.72
N VAL A 292 -12.48 11.04 5.22
CA VAL A 292 -12.73 11.18 6.66
C VAL A 292 -12.68 9.82 7.37
N ALA A 293 -13.20 8.76 6.74
CA ALA A 293 -13.26 7.43 7.35
C ALA A 293 -11.87 6.78 7.48
N VAL A 294 -10.96 6.99 6.52
CA VAL A 294 -9.62 6.37 6.54
C VAL A 294 -8.57 7.18 7.30
N ALA A 295 -8.79 8.47 7.53
CA ALA A 295 -7.78 9.35 8.11
C ALA A 295 -7.38 8.93 9.52
N THR A 296 -6.08 8.90 9.79
CA THR A 296 -5.51 8.60 11.11
C THR A 296 -4.45 9.64 11.47
N GLU A 297 -4.08 9.72 12.75
CA GLU A 297 -2.96 10.58 13.19
C GLU A 297 -1.61 10.12 12.61
N GLN A 298 -1.48 8.84 12.28
CA GLN A 298 -0.29 8.29 11.61
C GLN A 298 -0.32 8.49 10.09
N GLY A 299 -1.47 8.93 9.56
CA GLY A 299 -1.77 9.10 8.15
C GLY A 299 -2.21 7.82 7.44
N ALA A 300 -2.97 8.00 6.36
CA ALA A 300 -3.47 6.92 5.52
C ALA A 300 -3.45 7.34 4.03
N TRP A 301 -3.34 6.34 3.14
CA TRP A 301 -3.47 6.54 1.70
C TRP A 301 -4.91 6.28 1.24
N ALA A 302 -5.39 7.09 0.32
CA ALA A 302 -6.66 6.89 -0.36
C ALA A 302 -6.57 7.26 -1.85
N ASP A 303 -7.20 6.45 -2.68
CA ASP A 303 -7.20 6.58 -4.13
C ASP A 303 -8.58 6.96 -4.66
N TYR A 304 -8.63 7.98 -5.51
CA TYR A 304 -9.88 8.45 -6.10
C TYR A 304 -9.63 9.23 -7.39
N TYR A 305 -10.66 9.42 -8.21
CA TYR A 305 -10.54 10.23 -9.43
C TYR A 305 -10.69 11.72 -9.13
N TRP A 306 -9.70 12.50 -9.58
CA TRP A 306 -9.68 13.94 -9.41
C TRP A 306 -9.00 14.63 -10.59
N VAL A 307 -9.33 15.90 -10.81
CA VAL A 307 -8.71 16.71 -11.86
C VAL A 307 -7.29 17.09 -11.43
N ASN A 308 -6.30 16.67 -12.22
CA ASN A 308 -4.91 17.07 -12.01
C ASN A 308 -4.76 18.57 -12.36
N PRO A 309 -4.31 19.43 -11.44
CA PRO A 309 -4.19 20.86 -11.69
C PRO A 309 -3.11 21.22 -12.72
N GLU A 310 -2.14 20.33 -12.96
CA GLU A 310 -1.05 20.55 -13.93
C GLU A 310 -1.49 20.19 -15.36
N SER A 311 -2.18 19.05 -15.55
CA SER A 311 -2.62 18.61 -16.89
C SER A 311 -4.04 19.06 -17.25
N GLY A 312 -4.90 19.31 -16.26
CA GLY A 312 -6.34 19.55 -16.43
C GLY A 312 -7.16 18.28 -16.70
N GLU A 313 -6.54 17.10 -16.69
CA GLU A 313 -7.20 15.81 -16.95
C GLU A 313 -7.70 15.16 -15.66
N THR A 314 -8.79 14.41 -15.73
CA THR A 314 -9.21 13.54 -14.61
C THR A 314 -8.31 12.30 -14.58
N GLN A 315 -7.64 12.09 -13.45
CA GLN A 315 -6.66 11.03 -13.24
C GLN A 315 -6.88 10.36 -11.88
N THR A 316 -6.23 9.22 -11.66
CA THR A 316 -6.17 8.62 -10.31
C THR A 316 -5.28 9.49 -9.46
N LYS A 317 -5.82 10.00 -8.36
CA LYS A 317 -5.08 10.73 -7.34
C LYS A 317 -4.85 9.82 -6.15
N HIS A 318 -3.59 9.65 -5.77
CA HIS A 318 -3.17 8.96 -4.56
C HIS A 318 -2.91 10.02 -3.49
N SER A 319 -3.80 10.13 -2.51
CA SER A 319 -3.68 11.14 -1.46
C SER A 319 -3.25 10.53 -0.13
N TRP A 320 -2.32 11.21 0.54
CA TRP A 320 -1.98 10.96 1.93
C TRP A 320 -2.78 11.92 2.81
N ILE A 321 -3.46 11.40 3.82
CA ILE A 321 -4.38 12.17 4.68
C ILE A 321 -4.03 11.88 6.13
N VAL A 322 -3.80 12.94 6.91
CA VAL A 322 -3.52 12.89 8.35
C VAL A 322 -4.60 13.69 9.08
N VAL A 323 -5.17 13.12 10.13
CA VAL A 323 -6.00 13.89 11.07
C VAL A 323 -5.11 14.41 12.20
N HIS A 324 -5.17 15.71 12.47
CA HIS A 324 -4.38 16.39 13.50
C HIS A 324 -5.21 17.54 14.09
N ASP A 325 -5.45 17.54 15.40
CA ASP A 325 -6.29 18.52 16.11
C ASP A 325 -7.67 18.75 15.45
N ASP A 326 -8.39 17.64 15.18
CA ASP A 326 -9.71 17.59 14.52
C ASP A 326 -9.73 18.15 13.07
N LEU A 327 -8.55 18.38 12.47
CA LEU A 327 -8.40 18.82 11.09
C LEU A 327 -7.80 17.72 10.22
N TYR A 328 -8.32 17.59 9.01
CA TYR A 328 -7.86 16.65 7.98
C TYR A 328 -6.93 17.39 7.03
N PHE A 329 -5.64 17.08 7.09
CA PHE A 329 -4.63 17.58 6.16
C PHE A 329 -4.35 16.53 5.11
N GLY A 330 -4.43 16.88 3.83
CA GLY A 330 -4.06 15.95 2.78
C GLY A 330 -3.49 16.58 1.53
N SER A 331 -2.71 15.80 0.81
CA SER A 331 -2.13 16.13 -0.49
C SER A 331 -1.99 14.83 -1.28
N GLY A 332 -1.74 14.91 -2.59
CA GLY A 332 -1.59 13.72 -3.41
C GLY A 332 -0.89 13.96 -4.73
N TRP A 333 -0.53 12.87 -5.37
CA TRP A 333 0.04 12.84 -6.71
C TRP A 333 -0.88 12.07 -7.65
N TYR A 334 -0.66 12.22 -8.96
CA TYR A 334 -1.56 11.71 -9.99
C TYR A 334 -0.86 10.75 -10.94
N GLU A 335 -1.61 9.74 -11.38
CA GLU A 335 -1.25 8.87 -12.49
C GLU A 335 -2.45 8.56 -13.38
N PRO A 336 -2.23 8.18 -14.65
CA PRO A 336 -3.30 7.63 -15.47
C PRO A 336 -3.91 6.40 -14.78
N GLY A 337 -5.23 6.40 -14.60
CA GLY A 337 -5.95 5.24 -14.10
C GLY A 337 -5.89 4.05 -15.08
N PRO A 338 -6.42 2.89 -14.68
CA PRO A 338 -6.46 1.72 -15.55
C PRO A 338 -7.19 2.05 -16.86
N SER A 339 -6.64 1.60 -17.99
CA SER A 339 -7.25 1.85 -19.31
C SER A 339 -8.38 0.87 -19.60
N LYS A 340 -9.49 1.38 -20.17
CA LYS A 340 -10.60 0.56 -20.67
C LYS A 340 -10.21 -0.32 -21.86
N ASP A 341 -9.12 0.00 -22.55
CA ASP A 341 -8.52 -0.86 -23.59
C ASP A 341 -7.90 -2.13 -22.98
N GLN A 342 -7.72 -2.17 -21.66
CA GLN A 342 -7.33 -3.34 -20.88
C GLN A 342 -8.49 -3.73 -19.94
N PRO A 343 -9.60 -4.26 -20.51
CA PRO A 343 -10.87 -4.37 -19.79
C PRO A 343 -10.78 -5.26 -18.55
N ASP A 344 -9.93 -6.28 -18.55
CA ASP A 344 -9.69 -7.13 -17.38
C ASP A 344 -9.07 -6.37 -16.20
N THR A 345 -8.07 -5.53 -16.46
CA THR A 345 -7.40 -4.70 -15.43
C THR A 345 -8.37 -3.65 -14.92
N TYR A 346 -9.07 -2.97 -15.83
CA TYR A 346 -10.06 -1.96 -15.49
C TYR A 346 -11.20 -2.55 -14.64
N THR A 347 -11.74 -3.71 -15.02
CA THR A 347 -12.83 -4.36 -14.30
C THR A 347 -12.42 -4.71 -12.86
N ARG A 348 -11.21 -5.29 -12.67
CA ARG A 348 -10.71 -5.59 -11.32
C ARG A 348 -10.57 -4.34 -10.46
N ALA A 349 -10.02 -3.28 -11.01
CA ALA A 349 -9.90 -1.99 -10.30
C ALA A 349 -11.28 -1.39 -9.96
N PHE A 350 -12.25 -1.51 -10.87
CA PHE A 350 -13.62 -1.03 -10.65
C PHE A 350 -14.32 -1.78 -9.51
N VAL A 351 -14.18 -3.11 -9.47
CA VAL A 351 -14.70 -3.94 -8.37
C VAL A 351 -13.97 -3.64 -7.07
N GLN A 352 -12.64 -3.57 -7.10
CA GLN A 352 -11.82 -3.27 -5.93
C GLN A 352 -12.20 -1.91 -5.32
N ARG A 353 -12.48 -0.90 -6.14
CA ARG A 353 -12.93 0.41 -5.65
C ARG A 353 -14.26 0.32 -4.89
N GLY A 354 -15.20 -0.51 -5.34
CA GLY A 354 -16.44 -0.77 -4.61
C GLY A 354 -16.22 -1.48 -3.28
N ILE A 355 -15.28 -2.44 -3.25
CA ILE A 355 -14.87 -3.14 -2.03
C ILE A 355 -14.16 -2.20 -1.06
N THR A 356 -13.28 -1.33 -1.54
CA THR A 356 -12.59 -0.32 -0.72
C THR A 356 -13.58 0.65 -0.09
N LEU A 357 -14.59 1.13 -0.83
CA LEU A 357 -15.65 1.97 -0.24
C LEU A 357 -16.43 1.22 0.85
N TYR A 358 -16.71 -0.07 0.64
CA TYR A 358 -17.34 -0.92 1.65
C TYR A 358 -16.47 -1.10 2.89
N ASP A 359 -15.19 -1.46 2.71
CA ASP A 359 -14.25 -1.73 3.81
C ASP A 359 -14.00 -0.45 4.64
N ASP A 360 -13.92 0.71 4.00
CA ASP A 360 -13.55 1.97 4.65
C ASP A 360 -14.77 2.72 5.24
N VAL A 361 -15.92 2.72 4.56
CA VAL A 361 -17.10 3.53 4.93
C VAL A 361 -18.29 2.67 5.31
N GLY A 362 -18.51 1.56 4.59
CA GLY A 362 -19.60 0.62 4.85
C GLY A 362 -20.58 0.46 3.69
N LEU A 363 -21.48 -0.53 3.83
CA LEU A 363 -22.40 -0.92 2.76
C LEU A 363 -23.34 0.23 2.35
N ASP A 364 -23.86 1.03 3.28
CA ASP A 364 -24.79 2.11 2.96
C ASP A 364 -24.19 3.12 1.96
N ALA A 365 -22.90 3.47 2.11
CA ALA A 365 -22.22 4.36 1.16
C ALA A 365 -22.07 3.72 -0.24
N VAL A 366 -21.82 2.41 -0.30
CA VAL A 366 -21.81 1.67 -1.56
C VAL A 366 -23.18 1.70 -2.22
N LEU A 367 -24.26 1.45 -1.45
CA LEU A 367 -25.62 1.45 -1.99
C LEU A 367 -26.07 2.82 -2.47
N ASP A 368 -25.73 3.87 -1.73
CA ASP A 368 -26.08 5.25 -2.05
C ASP A 368 -25.39 5.71 -3.33
N TYR A 369 -24.13 5.31 -3.56
CA TYR A 369 -23.39 5.68 -4.76
C TYR A 369 -23.67 4.75 -5.96
N TYR A 370 -23.51 3.43 -5.81
CA TYR A 370 -23.57 2.47 -6.92
C TYR A 370 -24.99 2.15 -7.43
N ASN A 371 -26.01 2.86 -6.93
CA ASN A 371 -27.36 2.90 -7.51
C ASN A 371 -27.65 4.22 -8.26
N THR A 372 -26.64 5.04 -8.50
CA THR A 372 -26.77 6.31 -9.25
C THR A 372 -26.29 6.17 -10.70
N GLU A 373 -26.81 7.02 -11.60
CA GLU A 373 -26.32 7.09 -12.98
C GLU A 373 -24.85 7.54 -13.05
N GLN A 374 -24.40 8.37 -12.12
CA GLN A 374 -23.01 8.85 -12.05
C GLN A 374 -22.01 7.71 -11.79
N SER A 375 -22.44 6.63 -11.13
CA SER A 375 -21.59 5.45 -10.88
C SER A 375 -21.37 4.56 -12.12
N LEU A 376 -22.09 4.81 -13.22
CA LEU A 376 -21.87 4.10 -14.47
C LEU A 376 -20.63 4.64 -15.16
N ASP A 377 -19.78 3.75 -15.64
CA ASP A 377 -18.69 4.13 -16.54
C ASP A 377 -18.76 3.36 -17.85
N GLY A 378 -19.49 3.91 -18.83
CA GLY A 378 -19.77 3.24 -20.10
C GLY A 378 -20.55 1.95 -19.88
N ALA A 379 -19.90 0.81 -20.13
CA ALA A 379 -20.52 -0.50 -19.95
C ALA A 379 -20.35 -1.07 -18.51
N TRP A 380 -19.48 -0.47 -17.70
CA TRP A 380 -19.17 -0.94 -16.35
C TRP A 380 -20.14 -0.38 -15.33
N TYR A 381 -20.57 -1.26 -14.42
CA TYR A 381 -21.42 -0.95 -13.28
C TYR A 381 -21.18 -2.00 -12.19
N LEU A 382 -21.30 -1.60 -10.93
CA LEU A 382 -21.16 -2.52 -9.81
C LEU A 382 -22.51 -3.19 -9.52
N PHE A 383 -22.50 -4.51 -9.42
CA PHE A 383 -23.55 -5.28 -8.80
C PHE A 383 -23.05 -5.88 -7.48
N VAL A 384 -23.89 -5.82 -6.45
CA VAL A 384 -23.59 -6.37 -5.13
C VAL A 384 -24.76 -7.25 -4.69
N PHE A 385 -24.51 -8.52 -4.38
CA PHE A 385 -25.47 -9.37 -3.67
C PHE A 385 -25.14 -9.37 -2.18
N ASP A 386 -26.16 -9.31 -1.32
CA ASP A 386 -25.98 -9.41 0.14
C ASP A 386 -25.85 -10.85 0.64
N GLU A 387 -25.71 -11.04 1.96
CA GLU A 387 -25.54 -12.37 2.56
C GLU A 387 -26.72 -13.34 2.37
N ASN A 388 -27.88 -12.84 1.91
CA ASN A 388 -29.06 -13.64 1.58
C ASN A 388 -29.23 -13.79 0.06
N ASP A 389 -28.18 -13.49 -0.70
CA ASP A 389 -28.15 -13.47 -2.16
C ASP A 389 -29.20 -12.54 -2.77
N VAL A 390 -29.53 -11.42 -2.12
CA VAL A 390 -30.41 -10.39 -2.66
C VAL A 390 -29.58 -9.31 -3.35
N LEU A 391 -29.93 -8.95 -4.59
CA LEU A 391 -29.23 -7.92 -5.34
C LEU A 391 -29.49 -6.53 -4.74
N ARG A 392 -28.41 -5.82 -4.38
CA ARG A 392 -28.45 -4.53 -3.68
C ARG A 392 -28.04 -3.34 -4.54
N THR A 393 -27.20 -3.57 -5.54
CA THR A 393 -26.81 -2.53 -6.50
C THR A 393 -26.97 -3.01 -7.92
N HIS A 394 -27.54 -2.18 -8.79
CA HIS A 394 -27.53 -2.41 -10.24
C HIS A 394 -27.91 -1.13 -11.02
N ALA A 395 -27.04 -0.11 -11.02
CA ALA A 395 -27.32 1.18 -11.65
C ALA A 395 -27.78 1.08 -13.13
N ALA A 396 -27.27 0.11 -13.89
CA ALA A 396 -27.66 -0.09 -15.29
C ALA A 396 -29.10 -0.60 -15.50
N THR A 397 -29.66 -1.26 -14.48
CA THR A 397 -31.00 -1.87 -14.52
C THR A 397 -31.61 -1.85 -13.10
N PRO A 398 -32.02 -0.66 -12.59
CA PRO A 398 -32.42 -0.51 -11.20
C PRO A 398 -33.60 -1.40 -10.75
N SER A 399 -34.43 -1.85 -11.70
CA SER A 399 -35.56 -2.76 -11.42
C SER A 399 -35.15 -4.15 -10.93
N LEU A 400 -33.87 -4.52 -11.05
CA LEU A 400 -33.36 -5.79 -10.51
C LEU A 400 -33.02 -5.71 -9.01
N VAL A 401 -32.83 -4.50 -8.49
CA VAL A 401 -32.49 -4.31 -7.07
C VAL A 401 -33.64 -4.81 -6.19
N GLY A 402 -33.30 -5.61 -5.18
CA GLY A 402 -34.23 -6.28 -4.27
C GLY A 402 -34.65 -7.69 -4.71
N LEU A 403 -34.27 -8.14 -5.91
CA LEU A 403 -34.53 -9.51 -6.35
C LEU A 403 -33.50 -10.49 -5.75
N PRO A 404 -33.93 -11.69 -5.32
CA PRO A 404 -32.99 -12.75 -4.98
C PRO A 404 -32.25 -13.25 -6.22
N ALA A 405 -31.04 -13.78 -6.08
CA ALA A 405 -30.18 -14.23 -7.17
C ALA A 405 -30.86 -15.22 -8.14
N ARG A 406 -31.79 -16.04 -7.64
CA ARG A 406 -32.63 -16.95 -8.46
C ARG A 406 -33.53 -16.24 -9.48
N ASP A 407 -33.93 -15.00 -9.20
CA ASP A 407 -34.82 -14.21 -10.04
C ASP A 407 -34.04 -13.20 -10.91
N VAL A 408 -32.72 -13.11 -10.74
CA VAL A 408 -31.83 -12.32 -11.59
C VAL A 408 -31.36 -13.17 -12.76
N THR A 409 -32.16 -13.19 -13.83
CA THR A 409 -31.93 -14.05 -15.00
C THR A 409 -31.41 -13.31 -16.22
N GLY A 410 -30.64 -14.00 -17.07
CA GLY A 410 -30.19 -13.49 -18.38
C GLY A 410 -31.30 -13.44 -19.44
N PRO A 411 -30.98 -12.98 -20.68
CA PRO A 411 -31.95 -12.81 -21.78
C PRO A 411 -32.74 -14.06 -22.21
N ASP A 412 -32.28 -15.25 -21.85
CA ASP A 412 -32.90 -16.57 -22.10
C ASP A 412 -33.40 -17.25 -20.81
N LEU A 413 -33.69 -16.47 -19.76
CA LEU A 413 -33.99 -16.94 -18.40
C LEU A 413 -32.88 -17.79 -17.77
N PHE A 414 -31.66 -17.69 -18.28
CA PHE A 414 -30.51 -18.35 -17.67
C PHE A 414 -30.28 -17.87 -16.24
N PRO A 415 -29.95 -18.76 -15.28
CA PRO A 415 -29.82 -18.43 -13.86
C PRO A 415 -28.51 -17.67 -13.56
N THR A 416 -28.32 -16.52 -14.21
CA THR A 416 -27.10 -15.70 -14.12
C THR A 416 -26.78 -15.30 -12.69
N GLY A 417 -27.77 -14.84 -11.91
CA GLY A 417 -27.56 -14.44 -10.52
C GLY A 417 -27.04 -15.59 -9.65
N LEU A 418 -27.63 -16.79 -9.78
CA LEU A 418 -27.16 -17.98 -9.07
C LEU A 418 -25.73 -18.35 -9.46
N GLN A 419 -25.42 -18.38 -10.77
CA GLN A 419 -24.07 -18.68 -11.25
C GLN A 419 -23.04 -17.68 -10.69
N VAL A 420 -23.33 -16.38 -10.80
CA VAL A 420 -22.44 -15.31 -10.33
C VAL A 420 -22.16 -15.40 -8.83
N VAL A 421 -23.19 -15.64 -8.02
CA VAL A 421 -23.02 -15.83 -6.58
C VAL A 421 -22.19 -17.08 -6.30
N ALA A 422 -22.48 -18.20 -6.96
CA ALA A 422 -21.76 -19.45 -6.74
C ALA A 422 -20.28 -19.37 -7.14
N ASP A 423 -19.96 -18.66 -8.22
CA ASP A 423 -18.59 -18.52 -8.74
C ASP A 423 -17.71 -17.59 -7.90
N ALA A 424 -18.29 -16.67 -7.13
CA ALA A 424 -17.52 -15.69 -6.38
C ALA A 424 -16.57 -16.36 -5.37
N THR A 425 -15.34 -15.85 -5.24
CA THR A 425 -14.37 -16.33 -4.25
C THR A 425 -13.75 -15.14 -3.51
N PRO A 426 -13.14 -15.35 -2.34
CA PRO A 426 -12.40 -14.27 -1.66
C PRO A 426 -11.25 -13.68 -2.48
N ASP A 427 -10.59 -14.52 -3.31
CA ASP A 427 -9.51 -14.09 -4.20
C ASP A 427 -10.02 -13.53 -5.54
N GLY A 428 -11.33 -13.60 -5.74
CA GLY A 428 -12.02 -13.25 -6.98
C GLY A 428 -11.98 -14.34 -8.05
N ALA A 429 -12.99 -14.34 -8.91
CA ALA A 429 -13.12 -15.27 -10.03
C ALA A 429 -13.70 -14.57 -11.26
N TRP A 430 -13.35 -15.06 -12.45
CA TRP A 430 -14.00 -14.66 -13.69
C TRP A 430 -15.18 -15.59 -13.99
N THR A 431 -16.33 -15.00 -14.31
CA THR A 431 -17.52 -15.72 -14.77
C THR A 431 -18.08 -15.04 -16.00
N SER A 432 -18.55 -15.83 -16.97
CA SER A 432 -19.02 -15.32 -18.26
C SER A 432 -20.45 -15.77 -18.55
N TYR A 433 -21.28 -14.85 -19.04
CA TYR A 433 -22.68 -15.09 -19.32
C TYR A 433 -23.21 -14.09 -20.34
N SER A 434 -24.34 -14.41 -20.98
CA SER A 434 -24.99 -13.45 -21.90
C SER A 434 -25.77 -12.40 -21.11
N TRP A 435 -25.55 -11.13 -21.43
CA TRP A 435 -26.21 -10.01 -20.76
C TRP A 435 -26.39 -8.82 -21.71
N VAL A 436 -27.34 -7.95 -21.39
CA VAL A 436 -27.55 -6.71 -22.16
C VAL A 436 -26.45 -5.70 -21.80
N ASN A 437 -25.68 -5.27 -22.79
CA ASN A 437 -24.69 -4.22 -22.62
C ASN A 437 -25.40 -2.87 -22.48
N PRO A 438 -25.27 -2.13 -21.35
CA PRO A 438 -25.99 -0.87 -21.15
C PRO A 438 -25.52 0.24 -22.09
N ALA A 439 -24.30 0.16 -22.63
CA ALA A 439 -23.77 1.16 -23.55
C ALA A 439 -24.30 1.00 -24.99
N THR A 440 -24.69 -0.21 -25.40
CA THR A 440 -25.15 -0.50 -26.78
C THR A 440 -26.62 -0.96 -26.85
N GLY A 441 -27.17 -1.48 -25.76
CA GLY A 441 -28.48 -2.14 -25.72
C GLY A 441 -28.48 -3.55 -26.31
N GLU A 442 -27.34 -4.07 -26.78
CA GLU A 442 -27.24 -5.38 -27.40
C GLU A 442 -27.00 -6.48 -26.36
N THR A 443 -27.54 -7.68 -26.61
CA THR A 443 -27.14 -8.87 -25.84
C THR A 443 -25.78 -9.36 -26.31
N GLN A 444 -24.82 -9.40 -25.39
CA GLN A 444 -23.41 -9.71 -25.64
C GLN A 444 -22.88 -10.68 -24.58
N THR A 445 -21.70 -11.27 -24.81
CA THR A 445 -21.02 -12.02 -23.74
C THR A 445 -20.44 -11.01 -22.77
N LYS A 446 -20.84 -11.09 -21.51
CA LYS A 446 -20.30 -10.31 -20.41
C LYS A 446 -19.31 -11.16 -19.63
N HIS A 447 -18.09 -10.66 -19.44
CA HIS A 447 -17.08 -11.25 -18.57
C HIS A 447 -17.05 -10.45 -17.27
N SER A 448 -17.46 -11.06 -16.16
CA SER A 448 -17.51 -10.39 -14.85
C SER A 448 -16.45 -10.92 -13.91
N TRP A 449 -15.74 -10.01 -13.25
CA TRP A 449 -14.89 -10.31 -12.10
C TRP A 449 -15.76 -10.24 -10.86
N VAL A 450 -15.83 -11.32 -10.09
CA VAL A 450 -16.72 -11.46 -8.93
C VAL A 450 -15.90 -11.84 -7.69
N VAL A 451 -16.07 -11.09 -6.60
CA VAL A 451 -15.32 -11.23 -5.35
C VAL A 451 -16.29 -11.39 -4.18
N ARG A 452 -16.05 -12.37 -3.32
CA ARG A 452 -16.79 -12.56 -2.07
C ARG A 452 -16.06 -11.90 -0.90
N ARG A 453 -16.71 -10.97 -0.20
CA ARG A 453 -16.16 -10.25 0.95
C ARG A 453 -17.26 -10.12 2.01
N ASP A 454 -17.00 -10.63 3.22
CA ASP A 454 -17.94 -10.59 4.36
C ASP A 454 -19.35 -11.12 4.08
N GLY A 455 -19.47 -12.14 3.22
CA GLY A 455 -20.75 -12.70 2.80
C GLY A 455 -21.42 -11.96 1.64
N LEU A 456 -20.96 -10.75 1.30
CA LEU A 456 -21.38 -10.01 0.11
C LEU A 456 -20.64 -10.51 -1.14
N VAL A 457 -21.28 -10.41 -2.31
CA VAL A 457 -20.66 -10.68 -3.61
C VAL A 457 -20.63 -9.41 -4.45
N PHE A 458 -19.44 -8.86 -4.68
CA PHE A 458 -19.19 -7.70 -5.52
C PHE A 458 -18.80 -8.14 -6.92
N GLY A 459 -19.34 -7.48 -7.95
CA GLY A 459 -18.87 -7.72 -9.30
C GLY A 459 -19.19 -6.62 -10.30
N SER A 460 -18.42 -6.62 -11.39
CA SER A 460 -18.58 -5.77 -12.56
C SER A 460 -17.97 -6.52 -13.74
N GLY A 461 -18.20 -6.05 -14.96
CA GLY A 461 -17.71 -6.75 -16.14
C GLY A 461 -17.70 -5.95 -17.42
N TRP A 462 -16.99 -6.48 -18.40
CA TRP A 462 -16.87 -5.95 -19.75
C TRP A 462 -17.57 -6.87 -20.75
N TYR A 463 -17.74 -6.41 -21.99
CA TYR A 463 -18.55 -7.09 -23.00
C TYR A 463 -17.79 -7.29 -24.31
N GLU A 464 -18.08 -8.40 -24.97
CA GLU A 464 -17.71 -8.66 -26.37
C GLU A 464 -18.87 -9.27 -27.15
N PRO A 465 -18.87 -9.16 -28.49
CA PRO A 465 -19.78 -9.91 -29.33
C PRO A 465 -19.78 -11.39 -28.94
N GLY A 466 -20.97 -11.92 -28.63
CA GLY A 466 -21.11 -13.32 -28.27
C GLY A 466 -20.94 -14.27 -29.45
N PRO A 467 -20.99 -15.59 -29.20
CA PRO A 467 -20.85 -16.58 -30.26
C PRO A 467 -21.97 -16.41 -31.29
N SER A 468 -21.62 -16.47 -32.59
CA SER A 468 -22.55 -16.23 -33.69
C SER A 468 -23.11 -17.53 -34.27
N LYS A 469 -24.42 -17.59 -34.52
CA LYS A 469 -25.05 -18.69 -35.27
C LYS A 469 -24.52 -18.83 -36.71
N THR A 470 -23.87 -17.80 -37.26
CA THR A 470 -23.18 -17.87 -38.56
C THR A 470 -21.89 -18.69 -38.52
N ASP A 471 -21.37 -18.98 -37.32
CA ASP A 471 -20.35 -20.00 -37.05
C ASP A 471 -20.98 -21.13 -36.20
N PRO A 472 -21.62 -22.12 -36.85
CA PRO A 472 -22.36 -23.15 -36.14
C PRO A 472 -21.50 -24.00 -35.20
N ALA A 473 -20.21 -24.17 -35.54
CA ALA A 473 -19.28 -24.96 -34.76
C ALA A 473 -18.92 -24.23 -33.46
N GLY A 474 -18.47 -22.97 -33.57
CA GLY A 474 -18.16 -22.13 -32.41
C GLY A 474 -19.36 -21.91 -31.50
N TYR A 475 -20.55 -21.70 -32.08
CA TYR A 475 -21.79 -21.53 -31.30
C TYR A 475 -22.16 -22.77 -30.48
N ALA A 476 -22.08 -23.97 -31.06
CA ALA A 476 -22.31 -25.21 -30.31
C ALA A 476 -21.31 -25.40 -29.17
N GLN A 477 -20.02 -25.15 -29.42
CA GLN A 477 -18.97 -25.26 -28.41
C GLN A 477 -19.22 -24.30 -27.24
N ALA A 478 -19.56 -23.05 -27.53
CA ALA A 478 -19.86 -22.04 -26.51
C ALA A 478 -21.09 -22.42 -25.65
N LEU A 479 -22.16 -22.96 -26.25
CA LEU A 479 -23.32 -23.41 -25.50
C LEU A 479 -23.02 -24.63 -24.61
N VAL A 480 -22.17 -25.56 -25.06
CA VAL A 480 -21.70 -26.67 -24.22
C VAL A 480 -20.82 -26.17 -23.08
N GLN A 481 -19.88 -25.26 -23.36
CA GLN A 481 -19.03 -24.66 -22.33
C GLN A 481 -19.84 -23.92 -21.27
N ARG A 482 -20.87 -23.17 -21.68
CA ARG A 482 -21.81 -22.51 -20.76
C ARG A 482 -22.54 -23.53 -19.87
N ALA A 483 -22.96 -24.67 -20.43
CA ALA A 483 -23.65 -25.72 -19.67
C ALA A 483 -22.73 -26.43 -18.67
N VAL A 484 -21.50 -26.73 -19.10
CA VAL A 484 -20.47 -27.32 -18.25
C VAL A 484 -20.06 -26.35 -17.13
N HIS A 485 -19.93 -25.06 -17.44
CA HIS A 485 -19.63 -24.04 -16.43
C HIS A 485 -20.77 -23.94 -15.40
N LEU A 486 -22.03 -23.88 -15.85
CA LEU A 486 -23.18 -23.87 -14.94
C LEU A 486 -23.21 -25.10 -14.02
N HIS A 487 -22.86 -26.27 -14.56
CA HIS A 487 -22.70 -27.51 -13.78
C HIS A 487 -21.60 -27.42 -12.75
N ALA A 488 -20.45 -26.85 -13.10
CA ALA A 488 -19.36 -26.62 -12.16
C ALA A 488 -19.77 -25.66 -11.03
N SER A 489 -20.54 -24.61 -11.34
CA SER A 489 -20.99 -23.60 -10.38
C SER A 489 -22.10 -24.09 -9.44
N LEU A 490 -23.17 -24.70 -10.00
CA LEU A 490 -24.41 -25.00 -9.27
C LEU A 490 -24.67 -26.49 -9.06
N GLY A 491 -23.89 -27.36 -9.70
CA GLY A 491 -24.11 -28.79 -9.68
C GLY A 491 -25.23 -29.27 -10.61
N THR A 492 -25.47 -30.58 -10.56
CA THR A 492 -26.36 -31.28 -11.51
C THR A 492 -27.82 -30.84 -11.39
N GLU A 493 -28.38 -30.75 -10.18
CA GLU A 493 -29.81 -30.49 -9.99
C GLU A 493 -30.26 -29.17 -10.63
N GLU A 494 -29.58 -28.07 -10.29
CA GLU A 494 -29.88 -26.73 -10.82
C GLU A 494 -29.60 -26.63 -12.32
N THR A 495 -28.53 -27.26 -12.79
CA THR A 495 -28.20 -27.30 -14.22
C THR A 495 -29.32 -27.99 -15.02
N LEU A 496 -29.81 -29.13 -14.54
CA LEU A 496 -30.90 -29.86 -15.18
C LEU A 496 -32.24 -29.14 -15.03
N ALA A 497 -32.46 -28.40 -13.94
CA ALA A 497 -33.65 -27.59 -13.75
C ALA A 497 -33.78 -26.55 -14.88
N TYR A 498 -32.68 -25.88 -15.24
CA TYR A 498 -32.67 -24.94 -16.37
C TYR A 498 -32.72 -25.65 -17.74
N TYR A 499 -31.84 -26.61 -18.02
CA TYR A 499 -31.74 -27.21 -19.36
C TYR A 499 -32.89 -28.17 -19.75
N ASN A 500 -33.87 -28.36 -18.86
CA ASN A 500 -35.15 -29.00 -19.18
C ASN A 500 -36.29 -28.01 -19.43
N THR A 501 -36.04 -26.70 -19.33
CA THR A 501 -37.02 -25.67 -19.66
C THR A 501 -37.06 -25.39 -21.18
N PRO A 502 -38.22 -25.02 -21.74
CA PRO A 502 -38.31 -24.54 -23.13
C PRO A 502 -37.42 -23.33 -23.42
N GLU A 503 -37.21 -22.45 -22.43
CA GLU A 503 -36.46 -21.21 -22.57
C GLU A 503 -34.97 -21.44 -22.80
N SER A 504 -34.44 -22.57 -22.31
CA SER A 504 -33.05 -22.99 -22.55
C SER A 504 -32.75 -23.42 -23.99
N ALA A 505 -33.75 -23.49 -24.86
CA ALA A 505 -33.61 -23.84 -26.28
C ALA A 505 -33.88 -22.65 -27.21
N ASP A 506 -33.01 -22.49 -28.20
CA ASP A 506 -33.14 -21.49 -29.26
C ASP A 506 -33.29 -22.21 -30.61
N GLY A 507 -34.54 -22.57 -30.93
CA GLY A 507 -34.86 -23.30 -32.14
C GLY A 507 -34.14 -24.67 -32.22
N PRO A 508 -33.25 -24.90 -33.21
CA PRO A 508 -32.49 -26.14 -33.31
C PRO A 508 -31.33 -26.23 -32.32
N TRP A 509 -31.00 -25.14 -31.60
CA TRP A 509 -29.92 -25.06 -30.65
C TRP A 509 -30.41 -25.38 -29.24
N TYR A 510 -29.99 -26.52 -28.71
CA TYR A 510 -30.37 -26.96 -27.38
C TYR A 510 -29.24 -27.80 -26.79
N VAL A 511 -29.03 -27.65 -25.50
CA VAL A 511 -28.18 -28.55 -24.73
C VAL A 511 -28.97 -29.84 -24.46
N PHE A 512 -28.33 -30.96 -24.73
CA PHE A 512 -28.74 -32.24 -24.17
C PHE A 512 -27.70 -32.69 -23.15
N VAL A 513 -28.17 -33.30 -22.07
CA VAL A 513 -27.29 -33.90 -21.06
C VAL A 513 -27.65 -35.38 -20.97
N LEU A 514 -26.62 -36.22 -21.07
CA LEU A 514 -26.71 -37.65 -20.88
C LEU A 514 -25.98 -38.06 -19.60
N GLU A 515 -26.45 -39.12 -18.97
CA GLU A 515 -25.81 -39.73 -17.82
C GLU A 515 -25.42 -41.16 -18.16
N ASP A 516 -24.16 -41.50 -17.95
CA ASP A 516 -23.58 -42.78 -18.27
C ASP A 516 -23.68 -43.73 -17.07
N ARG A 517 -24.64 -44.67 -17.13
CA ARG A 517 -24.91 -45.63 -16.06
C ARG A 517 -24.71 -47.04 -16.58
N ALA A 518 -23.77 -47.78 -15.99
CA ALA A 518 -23.55 -49.20 -16.30
C ALA A 518 -23.50 -49.47 -17.82
N ASP A 519 -22.70 -48.67 -18.54
CA ASP A 519 -22.51 -48.67 -20.00
C ASP A 519 -23.76 -48.32 -20.83
N VAL A 520 -24.74 -47.66 -20.22
CA VAL A 520 -25.98 -47.22 -20.86
C VAL A 520 -26.20 -45.72 -20.62
N LEU A 521 -26.35 -44.98 -21.72
CA LEU A 521 -26.63 -43.55 -21.66
C LEU A 521 -28.12 -43.26 -21.40
N TYR A 522 -28.44 -42.62 -20.28
CA TYR A 522 -29.73 -42.04 -19.98
C TYR A 522 -29.80 -40.61 -20.50
N SER A 523 -30.93 -40.17 -21.05
CA SER A 523 -31.16 -38.76 -21.34
C SER A 523 -31.73 -38.08 -20.10
N ILE A 524 -31.00 -37.10 -19.55
CA ILE A 524 -31.39 -36.41 -18.30
C ILE A 524 -31.67 -34.91 -18.48
N ALA A 525 -31.22 -34.32 -19.60
CA ALA A 525 -31.76 -33.06 -20.09
C ALA A 525 -31.99 -33.07 -21.59
N ASN A 526 -33.15 -32.58 -22.03
CA ASN A 526 -33.41 -32.26 -23.43
C ASN A 526 -34.65 -31.37 -23.58
N ALA A 527 -34.46 -30.05 -23.61
CA ALA A 527 -35.55 -29.07 -23.76
C ALA A 527 -36.47 -29.31 -24.98
N ASN A 528 -35.91 -29.78 -26.11
CA ASN A 528 -36.68 -30.04 -27.34
C ASN A 528 -37.35 -31.43 -27.38
N ARG A 529 -36.97 -32.33 -26.46
CA ARG A 529 -37.49 -33.70 -26.35
C ARG A 529 -37.73 -34.07 -24.88
N PRO A 530 -38.64 -33.38 -24.16
CA PRO A 530 -38.93 -33.73 -22.77
C PRO A 530 -39.48 -35.16 -22.63
N ASP A 531 -40.04 -35.73 -23.70
CA ASP A 531 -40.54 -37.11 -23.75
C ASP A 531 -39.47 -38.19 -23.54
N ILE A 532 -38.18 -37.88 -23.75
CA ILE A 532 -37.07 -38.84 -23.56
C ILE A 532 -36.29 -38.64 -22.27
N VAL A 533 -36.61 -37.60 -21.49
CA VAL A 533 -35.94 -37.34 -20.21
C VAL A 533 -36.26 -38.46 -19.21
N GLY A 534 -35.24 -38.94 -18.49
CA GLY A 534 -35.30 -40.09 -17.59
C GLY A 534 -35.27 -41.46 -18.26
N LYS A 535 -35.11 -41.53 -19.58
CA LYS A 535 -35.15 -42.79 -20.35
C LYS A 535 -33.81 -43.13 -20.97
N THR A 536 -33.57 -44.42 -21.17
CA THR A 536 -32.54 -44.94 -22.08
C THR A 536 -33.14 -45.28 -23.44
N ARG A 537 -32.32 -45.24 -24.49
CA ARG A 537 -32.69 -45.63 -25.86
C ARG A 537 -31.46 -46.06 -26.65
N GLU A 538 -31.68 -46.89 -27.67
CA GLU A 538 -30.68 -47.12 -28.70
C GLU A 538 -30.38 -45.82 -29.44
N ARG A 539 -29.10 -45.55 -29.65
CA ARG A 539 -28.58 -44.35 -30.31
C ARG A 539 -27.83 -44.74 -31.58
N ILE A 540 -28.57 -45.40 -32.46
CA ILE A 540 -28.14 -45.82 -33.79
C ILE A 540 -28.97 -45.03 -34.81
N ASP A 541 -28.30 -44.38 -35.75
CA ASP A 541 -28.98 -43.57 -36.77
C ASP A 541 -29.49 -44.41 -37.96
N ALA A 542 -30.20 -43.77 -38.90
CA ALA A 542 -30.78 -44.46 -40.05
C ALA A 542 -29.75 -45.10 -41.02
N THR A 543 -28.46 -44.76 -40.87
CA THR A 543 -27.36 -45.41 -41.62
C THR A 543 -26.75 -46.61 -40.89
N GLY A 544 -27.16 -46.84 -39.64
CA GLY A 544 -26.59 -47.84 -38.75
C GLY A 544 -25.42 -47.34 -37.91
N PHE A 545 -25.13 -46.03 -37.90
CA PHE A 545 -24.03 -45.47 -37.09
C PHE A 545 -24.44 -45.34 -35.62
N ASN A 546 -23.69 -46.00 -34.73
CA ASN A 546 -23.90 -45.96 -33.28
C ASN A 546 -23.30 -44.70 -32.67
N TYR A 547 -24.01 -43.58 -32.79
CA TYR A 547 -23.57 -42.31 -32.20
C TYR A 547 -23.61 -42.31 -30.66
N GLY A 548 -24.34 -43.25 -30.03
CA GLY A 548 -24.30 -43.44 -28.57
C GLY A 548 -22.96 -43.94 -28.07
N GLU A 549 -22.40 -44.96 -28.73
CA GLU A 549 -21.04 -45.45 -28.44
C GLU A 549 -19.99 -44.39 -28.74
N ALA A 550 -20.16 -43.62 -29.82
CA ALA A 550 -19.28 -42.50 -30.12
C ALA A 550 -19.32 -41.40 -29.04
N PHE A 551 -20.50 -41.09 -28.47
CA PHE A 551 -20.60 -40.18 -27.32
C PHE A 551 -19.94 -40.78 -26.06
N ALA A 552 -20.22 -42.05 -25.76
CA ALA A 552 -19.67 -42.71 -24.58
C ALA A 552 -18.12 -42.80 -24.62
N ALA A 553 -17.55 -42.92 -25.82
CA ALA A 553 -16.10 -42.96 -26.02
C ALA A 553 -15.38 -41.62 -25.76
N VAL A 554 -16.10 -40.50 -25.63
CA VAL A 554 -15.51 -39.20 -25.32
C VAL A 554 -15.07 -39.17 -23.86
N THR A 555 -13.81 -38.81 -23.62
CA THR A 555 -13.21 -38.75 -22.30
C THR A 555 -12.97 -37.31 -21.87
N GLU A 556 -12.78 -37.07 -20.58
CA GLU A 556 -12.39 -35.74 -20.09
C GLU A 556 -11.05 -35.29 -20.68
N GLU A 557 -10.10 -36.21 -20.85
CA GLU A 557 -8.78 -35.95 -21.45
C GLU A 557 -8.86 -35.42 -22.88
N SER A 558 -9.93 -35.76 -23.63
CA SER A 558 -10.08 -35.28 -25.01
C SER A 558 -10.54 -33.81 -25.07
N GLY A 559 -11.01 -33.23 -23.96
CA GLY A 559 -11.60 -31.89 -23.91
C GLY A 559 -12.92 -31.75 -24.68
N GLY A 560 -13.44 -32.86 -25.21
CA GLY A 560 -14.62 -32.94 -26.07
C GLY A 560 -14.35 -33.56 -27.45
N ALA A 561 -15.41 -33.82 -28.22
CA ALA A 561 -15.32 -34.34 -29.57
C ALA A 561 -16.53 -33.96 -30.44
N TRP A 562 -16.30 -33.87 -31.75
CA TRP A 562 -17.37 -33.77 -32.75
C TRP A 562 -17.88 -35.16 -33.15
N VAL A 563 -19.19 -35.38 -33.03
CA VAL A 563 -19.85 -36.60 -33.52
C VAL A 563 -20.95 -36.22 -34.50
N SER A 564 -20.89 -36.82 -35.69
CA SER A 564 -21.81 -36.50 -36.79
C SER A 564 -22.70 -37.70 -37.10
N TYR A 565 -24.02 -37.50 -37.09
CA TYR A 565 -25.02 -38.59 -37.21
C TYR A 565 -26.32 -38.06 -37.82
N LEU A 566 -27.16 -38.94 -38.36
CA LEU A 566 -28.51 -38.55 -38.79
C LEU A 566 -29.43 -38.43 -37.58
N PHE A 567 -30.16 -37.32 -37.50
CA PHE A 567 -31.12 -37.09 -36.43
C PHE A 567 -32.29 -36.24 -36.91
N THR A 568 -33.46 -36.46 -36.33
CA THR A 568 -34.65 -35.68 -36.65
C THR A 568 -34.48 -34.23 -36.20
N HIS A 569 -34.64 -33.30 -37.15
CA HIS A 569 -34.59 -31.86 -36.88
C HIS A 569 -35.83 -31.44 -36.06
N PRO A 570 -35.68 -30.68 -34.96
CA PRO A 570 -36.78 -30.40 -34.03
C PRO A 570 -37.92 -29.59 -34.67
N GLN A 571 -37.59 -28.69 -35.61
CA GLN A 571 -38.57 -27.85 -36.30
C GLN A 571 -39.16 -28.51 -37.57
N THR A 572 -38.34 -28.93 -38.53
CA THR A 572 -38.84 -29.51 -39.80
C THR A 572 -39.36 -30.94 -39.66
N ARG A 573 -39.01 -31.64 -38.57
CA ARG A 573 -39.33 -33.05 -38.33
C ARG A 573 -38.79 -34.02 -39.39
N GLN A 574 -37.83 -33.57 -40.21
CA GLN A 574 -37.12 -34.38 -41.18
C GLN A 574 -35.76 -34.80 -40.61
N ASP A 575 -35.28 -35.98 -41.01
CA ASP A 575 -33.93 -36.40 -40.65
C ASP A 575 -32.91 -35.60 -41.45
N ALA A 576 -31.94 -35.04 -40.74
CA ALA A 576 -30.83 -34.30 -41.31
C ALA A 576 -29.54 -34.71 -40.61
N ARG A 577 -28.41 -34.46 -41.26
CA ARG A 577 -27.10 -34.68 -40.64
C ARG A 577 -26.90 -33.63 -39.55
N LYS A 578 -26.72 -34.10 -38.32
CA LYS A 578 -26.44 -33.29 -37.14
C LYS A 578 -24.97 -33.47 -36.75
N HIS A 579 -24.28 -32.36 -36.49
CA HIS A 579 -22.94 -32.33 -35.92
C HIS A 579 -23.06 -31.88 -34.47
N SER A 580 -22.76 -32.76 -33.51
CA SER A 580 -22.79 -32.40 -32.09
C SER A 580 -21.39 -32.33 -31.52
N TRP A 581 -21.07 -31.22 -30.87
CA TRP A 581 -19.95 -31.12 -29.96
C TRP A 581 -20.39 -31.70 -28.63
N VAL A 582 -19.62 -32.65 -28.10
CA VAL A 582 -19.91 -33.29 -26.82
C VAL A 582 -18.71 -33.20 -25.89
N VAL A 583 -18.97 -33.00 -24.61
CA VAL A 583 -17.96 -32.91 -23.54
C VAL A 583 -18.41 -33.80 -22.39
N ARG A 584 -17.47 -34.60 -21.85
CA ARG A 584 -17.71 -35.42 -20.66
C ARG A 584 -17.25 -34.68 -19.41
N VAL A 585 -18.04 -34.77 -18.34
CA VAL A 585 -17.72 -34.32 -16.97
C VAL A 585 -18.22 -35.39 -16.02
N GLY A 586 -17.30 -36.18 -15.46
CA GLY A 586 -17.62 -37.38 -14.69
C GLY A 586 -18.46 -38.38 -15.48
N ASP A 587 -19.63 -38.72 -14.93
CA ASP A 587 -20.63 -39.58 -15.56
C ASP A 587 -21.57 -38.82 -16.52
N LEU A 588 -21.44 -37.50 -16.64
CA LEU A 588 -22.29 -36.68 -17.49
C LEU A 588 -21.65 -36.40 -18.84
N ILE A 589 -22.48 -36.36 -19.89
CA ILE A 589 -22.09 -35.95 -21.24
C ILE A 589 -23.00 -34.80 -21.66
N PHE A 590 -22.41 -33.62 -21.82
CA PHE A 590 -23.08 -32.42 -22.32
C PHE A 590 -22.89 -32.35 -23.82
N GLY A 591 -23.93 -31.96 -24.55
CA GLY A 591 -23.81 -31.79 -25.99
C GLY A 591 -24.78 -30.80 -26.60
N VAL A 592 -24.32 -30.14 -27.64
CA VAL A 592 -25.10 -29.25 -28.51
C VAL A 592 -24.70 -29.57 -29.93
N GLY A 593 -25.64 -29.47 -30.86
CA GLY A 593 -25.29 -29.65 -32.27
C GLY A 593 -26.18 -28.88 -33.21
N TRP A 594 -25.66 -28.72 -34.43
CA TRP A 594 -26.31 -28.04 -35.53
C TRP A 594 -26.60 -29.01 -36.67
N TYR A 595 -27.52 -28.66 -37.56
CA TYR A 595 -28.00 -29.50 -38.65
C TYR A 595 -27.55 -28.95 -40.00
N GLU A 596 -27.05 -29.81 -40.91
CA GLU A 596 -26.69 -29.43 -42.27
C GLU A 596 -27.93 -29.19 -43.16
N GLY A 597 -27.87 -28.12 -43.95
CA GLY A 597 -28.72 -27.96 -45.14
C GLY A 597 -30.18 -27.59 -44.91
N ILE A 598 -30.52 -27.00 -43.76
CA ILE A 598 -31.90 -26.57 -43.43
C ILE A 598 -31.89 -25.14 -42.87
#